data_AF-A0A8D0FG69-F1
#
_entry.id   AF-A0A8D0FG69-F1
#
_cell.length_a   1.000
_cell.length_b   1.000
_cell.length_c   1.000
_cell.angle_alpha   90.00
_cell.angle_beta   90.00
_cell.angle_gamma   90.00
#
_symmetry.space_group_name_H-M   'P 1'
#
loop_
_entity.id
_entity.type
_entity.pdbx_description
1 polymer ?
#
loop_
_entity_poly.entity_id
_entity_poly.type
_entity_poly.pdbx_seq_one_letter_code
_entity_poly.pdbx_strand_id
1 'polypeptide(L)'
;IPLLFRGDRLLPRSVRPPAMSLTNSLLAPSSGSGATCLTHCDGSDTEAEVSLIMSSVKSFSNTTGYGRLEVHLVGGFNDDRQLSQKLTNQLLSKFTFFPLSFLLFFFFLTELNDREEKDIHFPIIYGIAVNVKTAEIFPATFPEKGPDEDLRSAHVLTGATLTNIYDAKMEQLHIGPYFWRPFPHVDFWLEQDDEQILQNLSTSPLAEPPHFVSHIRSTLAFLKEHPFPSRSLFPDRKPRIYKKNEEGKQHNCFREV
;
A
#
# COMPACT_ATOMS: atom_id res chain seq x y z
N ILE A 1 -1.06 -1.13 1.64
CA ILE A 1 -0.69 -2.54 1.93
C ILE A 1 0.80 -2.57 2.23
N PRO A 2 1.22 -3.04 3.42
CA PRO A 2 2.62 -3.20 3.76
C PRO A 2 3.18 -4.51 3.20
N LEU A 3 4.43 -4.46 2.76
CA LEU A 3 5.16 -5.61 2.29
C LEU A 3 6.54 -5.63 2.96
N LEU A 4 6.88 -6.76 3.58
CA LEU A 4 8.11 -6.95 4.34
C LEU A 4 9.04 -7.92 3.61
N PHE A 5 10.31 -7.59 3.42
CA PHE A 5 11.22 -8.36 2.54
C PHE A 5 12.57 -8.70 3.19
N ARG A 6 13.17 -9.80 2.69
CA ARG A 6 14.57 -10.21 2.93
C ARG A 6 15.12 -10.89 1.66
N GLY A 7 16.37 -10.58 1.27
CA GLY A 7 17.15 -11.40 0.32
C GLY A 7 17.10 -11.05 -1.17
N ASP A 8 17.73 -11.92 -1.97
CA ASP A 8 18.12 -11.68 -3.36
C ASP A 8 16.97 -11.83 -4.38
N ARG A 9 16.18 -10.77 -4.66
CA ARG A 9 15.54 -10.44 -5.96
C ARG A 9 14.34 -9.48 -5.79
N LEU A 10 14.04 -8.77 -6.89
CA LEU A 10 13.10 -7.66 -7.06
C LEU A 10 11.73 -7.86 -6.38
N LEU A 11 11.17 -6.76 -5.87
CA LEU A 11 9.93 -6.67 -5.08
C LEU A 11 8.66 -7.20 -5.80
N PRO A 12 7.67 -7.75 -5.07
CA PRO A 12 6.27 -7.75 -5.48
C PRO A 12 5.65 -6.34 -5.36
N ARG A 13 4.74 -6.06 -6.29
CA ARG A 13 4.18 -4.76 -6.64
C ARG A 13 3.26 -4.19 -5.54
N SER A 14 3.31 -2.87 -5.34
CA SER A 14 2.30 -2.14 -4.57
C SER A 14 0.98 -2.17 -5.32
N VAL A 15 -0.11 -2.47 -4.62
CA VAL A 15 -1.46 -2.57 -5.19
C VAL A 15 -2.39 -1.80 -4.29
N ARG A 16 -2.86 -0.67 -4.80
CA ARG A 16 -4.05 0.02 -4.32
C ARG A 16 -4.60 0.92 -5.44
N PRO A 17 -5.89 1.30 -5.35
CA PRO A 17 -6.42 2.43 -6.08
C PRO A 17 -5.53 3.65 -5.77
N PRO A 18 -5.17 4.45 -6.77
CA PRO A 18 -4.52 5.72 -6.52
C PRO A 18 -5.52 6.55 -5.73
N ALA A 19 -5.26 6.76 -4.45
CA ALA A 19 -5.67 7.97 -3.78
C ALA A 19 -4.34 8.59 -3.37
N MET A 20 -4.19 9.89 -3.54
CA MET A 20 -2.83 10.48 -3.62
C MET A 20 -2.49 11.45 -2.50
N SER A 21 -3.42 11.59 -1.57
CA SER A 21 -3.15 12.11 -0.23
C SER A 21 -2.36 11.11 0.65
N LEU A 22 -1.71 10.13 0.01
CA LEU A 22 -1.18 8.92 0.63
C LEU A 22 0.35 9.01 0.72
N THR A 23 0.88 8.76 1.91
CA THR A 23 2.32 8.73 2.17
C THR A 23 2.81 7.29 2.09
N ASN A 24 3.74 7.03 1.16
CA ASN A 24 4.55 5.83 1.20
C ASN A 24 5.52 5.96 2.37
N SER A 25 5.42 5.04 3.33
CA SER A 25 6.34 4.93 4.44
C SER A 25 7.21 3.70 4.23
N LEU A 26 8.50 3.91 4.05
CA LEU A 26 9.52 2.85 3.98
C LEU A 26 10.33 2.87 5.26
N LEU A 27 10.49 1.69 5.85
CA LEU A 27 11.38 1.44 6.97
C LEU A 27 12.42 0.40 6.55
N ALA A 28 13.68 0.82 6.49
CA ALA A 28 14.83 -0.04 6.24
C ALA A 28 15.75 0.01 7.48
N PRO A 29 16.05 -1.11 8.16
CA PRO A 29 17.16 -1.16 9.08
C PRO A 29 18.45 -0.94 8.30
N SER A 30 19.18 0.10 8.67
CA SER A 30 20.57 0.26 8.26
C SER A 30 21.38 -0.93 8.76
N SER A 31 22.05 -1.59 7.82
CA SER A 31 23.28 -2.36 7.97
C SER A 31 23.29 -3.70 8.76
N GLY A 32 22.23 -4.06 9.49
CA GLY A 32 22.23 -5.29 10.31
C GLY A 32 21.65 -6.54 9.62
N SER A 33 20.37 -6.49 9.25
CA SER A 33 19.61 -7.66 8.75
C SER A 33 19.20 -7.59 7.29
N GLY A 34 19.27 -6.39 6.67
CA GLY A 34 18.75 -6.14 5.32
C GLY A 34 17.24 -6.31 5.19
N ALA A 35 16.50 -6.32 6.30
CA ALA A 35 15.03 -6.35 6.24
C ALA A 35 14.52 -5.07 5.56
N THR A 36 13.40 -5.09 4.86
CA THR A 36 12.85 -3.84 4.28
C THR A 36 11.34 -3.90 4.34
N CYS A 37 10.70 -2.89 4.91
CA CYS A 37 9.26 -2.80 5.00
C CYS A 37 8.76 -1.60 4.19
N LEU A 38 8.10 -1.86 3.06
CA LEU A 38 7.48 -0.83 2.24
C LEU A 38 5.98 -0.81 2.51
N THR A 39 5.45 0.35 2.89
CA THR A 39 4.04 0.48 3.26
C THR A 39 3.43 1.72 2.63
N HIS A 40 2.11 1.67 2.46
CA HIS A 40 1.31 2.72 1.85
C HIS A 40 0.23 3.10 2.84
N CYS A 41 0.42 4.24 3.51
CA CYS A 41 -0.42 4.75 4.60
C CYS A 41 -1.44 5.73 4.04
N ASP A 42 -2.66 5.69 4.60
CA ASP A 42 -3.76 6.57 4.18
C ASP A 42 -4.37 7.45 5.25
N GLY A 43 -3.86 7.36 6.46
CA GLY A 43 -4.41 8.11 7.58
C GLY A 43 -5.71 7.55 8.11
N SER A 44 -6.10 6.32 7.74
CA SER A 44 -7.24 5.61 8.35
C SER A 44 -6.94 5.31 9.82
N ASP A 45 -5.75 4.77 10.12
CA ASP A 45 -5.29 4.49 11.48
C ASP A 45 -3.75 4.50 11.58
N THR A 46 -3.18 5.71 11.52
CA THR A 46 -1.72 5.91 11.49
C THR A 46 -1.00 5.27 12.68
N GLU A 47 -1.66 5.13 13.83
CA GLU A 47 -1.07 4.50 15.01
C GLU A 47 -0.92 2.98 14.86
N ALA A 48 -2.00 2.31 14.44
CA ALA A 48 -1.95 0.89 14.16
C ALA A 48 -0.99 0.57 13.01
N GLU A 49 -0.97 1.43 11.98
CA GLU A 49 -0.06 1.32 10.85
C GLU A 49 1.41 1.37 11.28
N VAL A 50 1.82 2.43 12.00
CA VAL A 50 3.21 2.55 12.50
C VAL A 50 3.58 1.36 13.39
N SER A 51 2.66 0.92 14.27
CA SER A 51 2.88 -0.26 15.11
C SER A 51 3.10 -1.54 14.31
N LEU A 52 2.34 -1.74 13.21
CA LEU A 52 2.51 -2.86 12.30
C LEU A 52 3.84 -2.79 11.55
N ILE A 53 4.25 -1.61 11.08
CA ILE A 53 5.53 -1.44 10.38
C ILE A 53 6.69 -1.81 11.31
N MET A 54 6.65 -1.30 12.55
CA MET A 54 7.73 -1.50 13.52
C MET A 54 7.80 -2.95 14.00
N SER A 55 6.65 -3.59 14.28
CA SER A 55 6.63 -5.02 14.64
C SER A 55 7.12 -5.91 13.48
N SER A 56 6.77 -5.56 12.25
CA SER A 56 7.23 -6.25 11.03
C SER A 56 8.75 -6.22 10.93
N VAL A 57 9.38 -5.05 11.01
CA VAL A 57 10.85 -4.92 10.93
C VAL A 57 11.55 -5.60 12.10
N LYS A 58 11.02 -5.44 13.33
CA LYS A 58 11.57 -6.07 14.54
C LYS A 58 11.57 -7.59 14.47
N SER A 59 10.60 -8.20 13.79
CA SER A 59 10.56 -9.66 13.66
C SER A 59 11.76 -10.24 12.87
N PHE A 60 12.53 -9.38 12.18
CA PHE A 60 13.75 -9.72 11.44
C PHE A 60 15.04 -9.12 12.03
N SER A 61 14.96 -8.27 13.07
CA SER A 61 16.15 -7.82 13.78
C SER A 61 16.58 -8.90 14.77
N ASN A 62 17.69 -9.59 14.49
CA ASN A 62 18.36 -10.35 15.53
C ASN A 62 18.79 -9.38 16.65
N THR A 63 18.73 -9.84 17.89
CA THR A 63 19.05 -9.12 19.15
C THR A 63 20.48 -8.55 19.24
N THR A 64 21.26 -8.64 18.17
CA THR A 64 22.61 -8.07 18.06
C THR A 64 22.50 -6.60 17.69
N GLY A 65 22.84 -5.71 18.63
CA GLY A 65 22.69 -4.24 18.54
C GLY A 65 23.56 -3.53 17.49
N TYR A 66 23.67 -4.07 16.29
CA TYR A 66 24.34 -3.45 15.14
C TYR A 66 23.30 -3.05 14.09
N GLY A 67 23.10 -1.74 13.93
CA GLY A 67 22.23 -1.12 12.92
C GLY A 67 21.26 -0.08 13.51
N ARG A 68 21.03 1.02 12.79
CA ARG A 68 20.00 2.05 13.07
C ARG A 68 18.78 1.81 12.17
N LEU A 69 17.59 2.22 12.58
CA LEU A 69 16.43 2.19 11.67
C LEU A 69 16.42 3.45 10.81
N GLU A 70 16.30 3.31 9.50
CA GLU A 70 16.12 4.39 8.54
C GLU A 70 14.66 4.44 8.09
N VAL A 71 14.07 5.62 8.21
CA VAL A 71 12.70 5.90 7.75
C VAL A 71 12.79 6.81 6.54
N HIS A 72 12.07 6.46 5.48
CA HIS A 72 11.91 7.27 4.28
C HIS A 72 10.42 7.48 4.05
N LEU A 73 10.02 8.75 3.88
CA LEU A 73 8.63 9.13 3.65
C LEU A 73 8.53 9.84 2.31
N VAL A 74 7.67 9.33 1.41
CA VAL A 74 7.47 9.89 0.07
C VAL A 74 5.98 9.90 -0.28
N GLY A 75 5.46 11.02 -0.79
CA GLY A 75 4.07 11.12 -1.24
C GLY A 75 3.30 12.27 -0.60
N GLY A 76 2.00 12.33 -0.89
CA GLY A 76 1.21 13.54 -0.64
C GLY A 76 1.63 14.70 -1.54
N PHE A 77 0.86 15.78 -1.50
CA PHE A 77 1.13 17.03 -2.20
C PHE A 77 0.38 18.15 -1.48
N ASN A 78 0.38 19.39 -1.99
CA ASN A 78 -0.40 20.48 -1.39
C ASN A 78 -1.89 20.36 -1.77
N ASP A 79 -2.58 19.36 -1.22
CA ASP A 79 -3.99 19.10 -1.53
C ASP A 79 -4.95 20.06 -0.80
N ASP A 80 -6.03 20.45 -1.47
CA ASP A 80 -7.04 21.40 -0.96
C ASP A 80 -7.65 20.96 0.39
N ARG A 81 -7.69 19.65 0.64
CA ARG A 81 -8.29 19.06 1.84
C ARG A 81 -7.30 18.93 3.00
N GLN A 82 -6.04 19.33 2.80
CA GLN A 82 -4.94 19.25 3.79
C GLN A 82 -4.73 17.83 4.35
N LEU A 83 -5.09 16.81 3.57
CA LEU A 83 -4.97 15.41 3.97
C LEU A 83 -3.51 14.96 4.03
N SER A 84 -2.70 15.38 3.05
CA SER A 84 -1.26 15.07 2.98
C SER A 84 -0.51 15.68 4.15
N GLN A 85 -0.79 16.94 4.48
CA GLN A 85 -0.18 17.62 5.62
C GLN A 85 -0.58 16.95 6.93
N LYS A 86 -1.87 16.61 7.10
CA LYS A 86 -2.37 15.89 8.27
C LYS A 86 -1.68 14.54 8.45
N LEU A 87 -1.59 13.73 7.39
CA LEU A 87 -0.95 12.42 7.43
C LEU A 87 0.55 12.54 7.75
N THR A 88 1.24 13.51 7.11
CA THR A 88 2.64 13.81 7.38
C THR A 88 2.88 14.11 8.87
N ASN A 89 2.07 15.00 9.46
CA ASN A 89 2.18 15.36 10.87
C ASN A 89 1.92 14.16 11.79
N GLN A 90 0.94 13.32 11.46
CA GLN A 90 0.64 12.12 12.22
C GLN A 90 1.81 11.11 12.17
N LEU A 91 2.36 10.84 10.99
CA LEU A 91 3.50 9.94 10.83
C LEU A 91 4.73 10.45 11.58
N LEU A 92 5.10 11.72 11.38
CA LEU A 92 6.24 12.33 12.07
C LEU A 92 6.07 12.30 13.58
N SER A 93 4.88 12.63 14.09
CA SER A 93 4.58 12.56 15.52
C SER A 93 4.75 11.13 16.06
N LYS A 94 4.19 10.13 15.37
CA LYS A 94 4.26 8.73 15.81
C LYS A 94 5.66 8.16 15.75
N PHE A 95 6.47 8.53 14.74
CA PHE A 95 7.88 8.14 14.71
C PHE A 95 8.69 8.85 15.80
N THR A 96 8.47 10.15 16.02
CA THR A 96 9.19 10.96 17.03
C THR A 96 9.07 10.40 18.45
N PHE A 97 7.87 9.96 18.83
CA PHE A 97 7.61 9.41 20.16
C PHE A 97 7.80 7.89 20.25
N PHE A 98 8.26 7.25 19.17
CA PHE A 98 8.54 5.82 19.21
C PHE A 98 9.83 5.56 20.01
N PRO A 99 9.88 4.56 20.92
CA PRO A 99 11.00 4.36 21.85
C PRO A 99 12.28 3.77 21.21
N LEU A 100 12.58 4.09 19.96
CA LEU A 100 13.77 3.64 19.23
C LEU A 100 14.45 4.80 18.53
N SER A 101 15.78 4.78 18.46
CA SER A 101 16.55 5.74 17.67
C SER A 101 16.42 5.42 16.18
N PHE A 102 15.73 6.30 15.44
CA PHE A 102 15.66 6.27 13.98
C PHE A 102 16.48 7.41 13.40
N LEU A 103 17.01 7.21 12.20
CA LEU A 103 17.51 8.28 11.35
C LEU A 103 16.44 8.54 10.28
N LEU A 104 15.89 9.73 10.27
CA LEU A 104 15.07 10.19 9.16
C LEU A 104 16.02 10.52 8.00
N PHE A 105 15.99 9.73 6.93
CA PHE A 105 17.01 9.83 5.87
C PHE A 105 16.48 10.51 4.60
N PHE A 106 15.20 10.33 4.26
CA PHE A 106 14.64 10.89 3.03
C PHE A 106 13.21 11.41 3.24
N PHE A 107 12.98 12.66 2.85
CA PHE A 107 11.72 13.37 3.04
C PHE A 107 11.33 14.06 1.72
N PHE A 108 10.36 13.50 1.01
CA PHE A 108 9.79 14.09 -0.20
C PHE A 108 8.26 14.04 -0.07
N LEU A 109 7.75 14.86 0.84
CA LEU A 109 6.35 14.87 1.27
C LEU A 109 5.67 16.21 0.99
N THR A 110 4.35 16.16 0.82
CA THR A 110 3.47 17.35 0.82
C THR A 110 4.04 18.46 -0.08
N GLU A 111 4.49 19.59 0.48
CA GLU A 111 5.03 20.71 -0.27
C GLU A 111 6.28 20.38 -1.09
N LEU A 112 7.09 19.40 -0.65
CA LEU A 112 8.29 18.99 -1.39
C LEU A 112 7.96 18.08 -2.57
N ASN A 113 6.79 17.42 -2.54
CA ASN A 113 6.31 16.58 -3.60
C ASN A 113 5.23 17.27 -4.45
N ASP A 114 5.08 18.59 -4.34
CA ASP A 114 4.05 19.35 -5.02
C ASP A 114 4.53 19.98 -6.32
N ARG A 115 3.66 19.96 -7.33
CA ARG A 115 3.76 20.80 -8.52
C ARG A 115 2.41 21.44 -8.79
N GLU A 116 2.44 22.65 -9.32
CA GLU A 116 1.24 23.40 -9.66
C GLU A 116 1.12 23.57 -11.17
N GLU A 117 -0.04 23.24 -11.73
CA GLU A 117 -0.36 23.44 -13.14
C GLU A 117 -1.73 24.11 -13.24
N LYS A 118 -1.76 25.37 -13.72
CA LYS A 118 -2.99 26.17 -13.87
C LYS A 118 -3.81 26.26 -12.56
N ASP A 119 -3.15 26.65 -11.47
CA ASP A 119 -3.74 26.78 -10.13
C ASP A 119 -4.29 25.45 -9.55
N ILE A 120 -3.91 24.31 -10.12
CA ILE A 120 -4.23 22.97 -9.60
C ILE A 120 -2.94 22.31 -9.14
N HIS A 121 -2.94 21.84 -7.89
CA HIS A 121 -1.82 21.13 -7.29
C HIS A 121 -1.86 19.64 -7.62
N PHE A 122 -0.68 19.07 -7.87
CA PHE A 122 -0.48 17.67 -8.20
C PHE A 122 0.76 17.14 -7.48
N PRO A 123 0.82 15.83 -7.17
CA PRO A 123 2.07 15.22 -6.77
C PRO A 123 3.07 15.17 -7.93
N ILE A 124 4.36 15.25 -7.62
CA ILE A 124 5.47 14.98 -8.55
C ILE A 124 5.70 13.47 -8.60
N ILE A 125 5.85 12.82 -7.45
CA ILE A 125 6.08 11.38 -7.29
C ILE A 125 4.77 10.70 -6.87
N TYR A 126 4.29 9.81 -7.73
CA TYR A 126 3.08 9.00 -7.53
C TYR A 126 3.39 7.62 -6.93
N GLY A 127 4.62 7.12 -7.13
CA GLY A 127 5.00 5.78 -6.73
C GLY A 127 6.52 5.63 -6.65
N ILE A 128 6.96 4.73 -5.78
CA ILE A 128 8.37 4.41 -5.56
C ILE A 128 8.60 2.90 -5.65
N ALA A 129 9.81 2.52 -6.03
CA ALA A 129 10.35 1.18 -5.88
C ALA A 129 11.57 1.21 -4.96
N VAL A 130 11.85 0.07 -4.33
CA VAL A 130 13.03 -0.11 -3.47
C VAL A 130 13.81 -1.32 -3.94
N ASN A 131 15.10 -1.16 -4.18
CA ASN A 131 15.99 -2.28 -4.39
C ASN A 131 16.41 -2.84 -3.03
N VAL A 132 15.83 -3.96 -2.61
CA VAL A 132 16.11 -4.59 -1.31
C VAL A 132 17.58 -4.98 -1.10
N LYS A 133 18.36 -5.14 -2.17
CA LYS A 133 19.79 -5.48 -2.06
C LYS A 133 20.64 -4.24 -1.80
N THR A 134 20.36 -3.15 -2.51
CA THR A 134 21.16 -1.92 -2.46
C THR A 134 20.58 -0.86 -1.54
N ALA A 135 19.36 -1.08 -1.03
CA ALA A 135 18.53 -0.10 -0.33
C ALA A 135 18.21 1.17 -1.15
N GLU A 136 18.43 1.15 -2.47
CA GLU A 136 18.15 2.29 -3.35
C GLU A 136 16.64 2.48 -3.52
N ILE A 137 16.19 3.74 -3.40
CA ILE A 137 14.79 4.15 -3.58
C ILE A 137 14.72 5.04 -4.81
N PHE A 138 13.79 4.76 -5.71
CA PHE A 138 13.62 5.53 -6.94
C PHE A 138 12.15 5.63 -7.36
N PRO A 139 11.74 6.71 -8.05
CA PRO A 139 10.39 6.83 -8.62
C PRO A 139 10.08 5.68 -9.58
N ALA A 140 8.88 5.12 -9.50
CA ALA A 140 8.49 4.00 -10.35
C ALA A 140 6.97 3.97 -10.62
N THR A 141 6.60 3.40 -11.76
CA THR A 141 5.22 3.08 -12.12
C THR A 141 5.06 1.58 -12.35
N PHE A 142 3.88 1.04 -12.04
CA PHE A 142 3.61 -0.40 -12.07
C PHE A 142 2.36 -0.67 -12.89
N PRO A 143 2.49 -0.98 -14.20
CA PRO A 143 1.35 -1.33 -15.05
C PRO A 143 0.66 -2.62 -14.59
N GLU A 144 1.44 -3.59 -14.15
CA GLU A 144 0.93 -4.86 -13.63
C GLU A 144 0.96 -4.86 -12.11
N LYS A 145 -0.21 -4.82 -11.46
CA LYS A 145 -0.35 -4.79 -10.00
C LYS A 145 -0.94 -6.10 -9.44
N GLY A 146 -0.90 -7.19 -10.21
CA GLY A 146 -1.37 -8.49 -9.74
C GLY A 146 -0.48 -9.14 -8.68
N PRO A 147 -0.93 -10.26 -8.09
CA PRO A 147 -2.19 -10.96 -8.36
C PRO A 147 -3.36 -10.41 -7.52
N ASP A 148 -4.59 -10.81 -7.90
CA ASP A 148 -5.82 -10.52 -7.16
C ASP A 148 -6.01 -9.01 -6.88
N GLU A 149 -5.75 -8.17 -7.89
CA GLU A 149 -5.81 -6.70 -7.76
C GLU A 149 -7.19 -6.22 -7.32
N ASP A 150 -8.27 -6.65 -7.99
CA ASP A 150 -9.63 -6.24 -7.64
C ASP A 150 -10.04 -6.75 -6.25
N LEU A 151 -9.65 -7.98 -5.88
CA LEU A 151 -9.89 -8.55 -4.54
C LEU A 151 -9.23 -7.72 -3.44
N ARG A 152 -7.96 -7.33 -3.64
CA ARG A 152 -7.22 -6.50 -2.68
C ARG A 152 -7.77 -5.07 -2.63
N SER A 153 -8.18 -4.53 -3.79
CA SER A 153 -8.75 -3.18 -3.88
C SER A 153 -10.14 -3.14 -3.25
N ALA A 154 -10.96 -4.17 -3.44
CA ALA A 154 -12.25 -4.36 -2.79
C ALA A 154 -12.11 -4.43 -1.27
N HIS A 155 -11.14 -5.21 -0.78
CA HIS A 155 -10.85 -5.28 0.65
C HIS A 155 -10.60 -3.89 1.26
N VAL A 156 -9.73 -3.11 0.62
CA VAL A 156 -9.44 -1.73 1.01
C VAL A 156 -10.68 -0.85 0.95
N LEU A 157 -11.41 -0.85 -0.17
CA LEU A 157 -12.58 0.01 -0.39
C LEU A 157 -13.71 -0.27 0.62
N THR A 158 -13.77 -1.49 1.15
CA THR A 158 -14.69 -1.87 2.23
C THR A 158 -14.24 -1.47 3.64
N GLY A 159 -13.17 -0.68 3.76
CA GLY A 159 -12.68 -0.13 5.04
C GLY A 159 -11.70 -1.05 5.78
N ALA A 160 -10.96 -1.89 5.06
CA ALA A 160 -9.96 -2.75 5.68
C ALA A 160 -8.79 -1.97 6.29
N THR A 161 -8.30 -2.47 7.42
CA THR A 161 -7.07 -1.98 8.04
C THR A 161 -5.84 -2.48 7.31
N LEU A 162 -4.72 -1.77 7.51
CA LEU A 162 -3.43 -2.16 6.96
C LEU A 162 -3.05 -3.59 7.43
N THR A 163 -2.74 -4.48 6.49
CA THR A 163 -2.46 -5.90 6.76
C THR A 163 -1.22 -6.37 6.02
N ASN A 164 -0.25 -7.01 6.70
CA ASN A 164 0.91 -7.63 6.04
C ASN A 164 0.48 -8.85 5.21
N ILE A 165 0.82 -8.82 3.92
CA ILE A 165 0.45 -9.87 2.98
C ILE A 165 1.64 -10.72 2.51
N TYR A 166 2.86 -10.48 2.97
CA TYR A 166 4.02 -11.24 2.52
C TYR A 166 4.74 -11.91 3.69
N ASP A 167 4.89 -13.23 3.58
CA ASP A 167 5.72 -14.04 4.46
C ASP A 167 7.12 -14.18 3.83
N ALA A 168 8.08 -13.42 4.35
CA ALA A 168 9.46 -13.44 3.87
C ALA A 168 10.23 -14.71 4.27
N LYS A 169 9.77 -15.49 5.25
CA LYS A 169 10.42 -16.77 5.60
C LYS A 169 10.03 -17.85 4.62
N MET A 170 8.77 -17.86 4.18
CA MET A 170 8.25 -18.84 3.23
C MET A 170 8.26 -18.38 1.77
N GLU A 171 8.63 -17.12 1.53
CA GLU A 171 8.61 -16.45 0.23
C GLU A 171 7.23 -16.51 -0.45
N GLN A 172 6.19 -16.24 0.35
CA GLN A 172 4.80 -16.40 -0.07
C GLN A 172 4.01 -15.11 0.09
N LEU A 173 3.19 -14.79 -0.91
CA LEU A 173 2.12 -13.80 -0.78
C LEU A 173 0.87 -14.49 -0.25
N HIS A 174 0.31 -13.97 0.84
CA HIS A 174 -0.90 -14.44 1.49
C HIS A 174 -2.00 -13.39 1.31
N ILE A 175 -2.98 -13.69 0.47
CA ILE A 175 -4.12 -12.81 0.21
C ILE A 175 -5.34 -13.39 0.91
N GLY A 176 -5.87 -12.65 1.89
CA GLY A 176 -7.03 -13.07 2.67
C GLY A 176 -6.69 -14.00 3.84
N PRO A 177 -7.69 -14.76 4.34
CA PRO A 177 -9.10 -14.65 3.98
C PRO A 177 -9.65 -13.25 4.31
N TYR A 178 -10.40 -12.66 3.39
CA TYR A 178 -11.05 -11.37 3.63
C TYR A 178 -12.53 -11.53 3.95
N PHE A 179 -13.04 -10.55 4.69
CA PHE A 179 -14.42 -10.49 5.13
C PHE A 179 -14.94 -9.08 4.91
N TRP A 180 -16.06 -8.96 4.22
CA TRP A 180 -16.84 -7.74 4.13
C TRP A 180 -18.33 -8.08 3.97
N ARG A 181 -19.16 -7.06 4.13
CA ARG A 181 -20.60 -7.10 3.83
C ARG A 181 -20.85 -6.48 2.46
N PRO A 182 -22.05 -6.67 1.86
CA PRO A 182 -22.39 -6.05 0.58
C PRO A 182 -22.08 -4.55 0.60
N PHE A 183 -21.37 -4.08 -0.43
CA PHE A 183 -21.00 -2.68 -0.53
C PHE A 183 -22.27 -1.82 -0.71
N PRO A 184 -22.48 -0.76 0.08
CA PRO A 184 -23.68 0.05 0.00
C PRO A 184 -23.88 0.67 -1.38
N HIS A 185 -25.08 0.50 -1.95
CA HIS A 185 -25.48 1.15 -3.21
C HIS A 185 -24.52 0.87 -4.39
N VAL A 186 -23.92 -0.33 -4.47
CA VAL A 186 -22.94 -0.66 -5.52
C VAL A 186 -23.48 -0.48 -6.94
N ASP A 187 -24.75 -0.81 -7.18
CA ASP A 187 -25.41 -0.61 -8.48
C ASP A 187 -25.51 0.88 -8.85
N PHE A 188 -25.92 1.71 -7.89
CA PHE A 188 -25.99 3.17 -8.07
C PHE A 188 -24.62 3.74 -8.44
N TRP A 189 -23.54 3.33 -7.75
CA TRP A 189 -22.19 3.81 -8.03
C TRP A 189 -21.68 3.38 -9.41
N LEU A 190 -22.02 2.17 -9.85
CA LEU A 190 -21.65 1.68 -11.18
C LEU A 190 -22.35 2.45 -12.32
N GLU A 191 -23.53 3.01 -12.05
CA GLU A 191 -24.32 3.81 -13.00
C GLU A 191 -23.88 5.28 -13.07
N GLN A 192 -23.09 5.77 -12.10
CA GLN A 192 -22.63 7.16 -12.09
C GLN A 192 -21.64 7.43 -13.22
N ASP A 193 -21.56 8.70 -13.65
CA ASP A 193 -20.52 9.17 -14.55
C ASP A 193 -19.14 9.27 -13.87
N ASP A 194 -18.11 9.52 -14.66
CA ASP A 194 -16.72 9.55 -14.18
C ASP A 194 -16.47 10.72 -13.21
N GLU A 195 -17.15 11.85 -13.39
CA GLU A 195 -17.04 13.02 -12.53
C GLU A 195 -17.60 12.73 -11.14
N GLN A 196 -18.78 12.11 -11.06
CA GLN A 196 -19.37 11.69 -9.79
C GLN A 196 -18.50 10.65 -9.06
N ILE A 197 -17.90 9.71 -9.79
CA ILE A 197 -16.97 8.74 -9.18
C ILE A 197 -15.74 9.47 -8.61
N LEU A 198 -15.12 10.37 -9.38
CA LEU A 198 -13.98 11.15 -8.90
C LEU A 198 -14.35 11.96 -7.66
N GLN A 199 -15.40 12.77 -7.73
CA GLN A 199 -15.75 13.69 -6.64
C GLN A 199 -16.08 12.99 -5.32
N ASN A 200 -16.72 11.81 -5.40
CA ASN A 200 -17.23 11.13 -4.21
C ASN A 200 -16.34 9.98 -3.72
N LEU A 201 -15.56 9.34 -4.60
CA LEU A 201 -14.75 8.17 -4.26
C LEU A 201 -13.23 8.43 -4.29
N SER A 202 -12.79 9.62 -4.68
CA SER A 202 -11.40 10.08 -4.55
C SER A 202 -11.21 11.06 -3.39
N THR A 203 -10.00 11.05 -2.81
CA THR A 203 -9.55 12.07 -1.86
C THR A 203 -9.09 13.36 -2.55
N SER A 204 -8.71 13.30 -3.83
CA SER A 204 -8.13 14.39 -4.62
C SER A 204 -8.60 14.32 -6.09
N PRO A 205 -9.87 14.66 -6.39
CA PRO A 205 -10.52 14.39 -7.68
C PRO A 205 -9.79 14.91 -8.91
N LEU A 206 -9.16 16.09 -8.81
CA LEU A 206 -8.42 16.71 -9.92
C LEU A 206 -7.03 16.14 -10.10
N ALA A 207 -6.45 15.54 -9.06
CA ALA A 207 -5.08 15.07 -9.10
C ALA A 207 -4.98 13.63 -9.63
N GLU A 208 -6.08 12.85 -9.59
CA GLU A 208 -6.10 11.40 -9.84
C GLU A 208 -5.48 10.98 -11.19
N PRO A 209 -4.79 9.81 -11.26
CA PRO A 209 -4.29 9.29 -12.51
C PRO A 209 -5.42 8.99 -13.50
N PRO A 210 -5.17 9.03 -14.82
CA PRO A 210 -6.20 8.82 -15.84
C PRO A 210 -6.97 7.50 -15.76
N HIS A 211 -6.41 6.49 -15.08
CA HIS A 211 -7.00 5.16 -14.92
C HIS A 211 -7.80 4.98 -13.62
N PHE A 212 -7.86 5.99 -12.75
CA PHE A 212 -8.53 5.91 -11.44
C PHE A 212 -9.97 5.40 -11.55
N VAL A 213 -10.79 6.05 -12.39
CA VAL A 213 -12.22 5.72 -12.50
C VAL A 213 -12.41 4.29 -13.02
N SER A 214 -11.67 3.90 -14.06
CA SER A 214 -11.73 2.53 -14.59
C SER A 214 -11.40 1.47 -13.53
N HIS A 215 -10.42 1.75 -12.66
CA HIS A 215 -10.03 0.87 -11.57
C HIS A 215 -11.09 0.79 -10.45
N ILE A 216 -11.70 1.93 -10.09
CA ILE A 216 -12.83 1.96 -9.14
C ILE A 216 -14.03 1.19 -9.70
N ARG A 217 -14.37 1.35 -10.98
CA ARG A 217 -15.46 0.58 -11.62
C ARG A 217 -15.19 -0.93 -11.60
N SER A 218 -13.96 -1.36 -11.89
CA SER A 218 -13.55 -2.77 -11.78
C SER A 218 -13.73 -3.30 -10.35
N THR A 219 -13.29 -2.51 -9.37
CA THR A 219 -13.41 -2.84 -7.94
C THR A 219 -14.88 -2.93 -7.48
N LEU A 220 -15.74 -2.00 -7.91
CA LEU A 220 -17.17 -2.01 -7.61
C LEU A 220 -17.89 -3.19 -8.26
N ALA A 221 -17.53 -3.52 -9.52
CA ALA A 221 -18.06 -4.71 -10.20
C ALA A 221 -17.67 -5.99 -9.45
N PHE A 222 -16.42 -6.08 -8.97
CA PHE A 222 -15.95 -7.18 -8.14
C PHE A 222 -16.73 -7.30 -6.82
N LEU A 223 -17.00 -6.17 -6.15
CA LEU A 223 -17.81 -6.14 -4.92
C LEU A 223 -19.25 -6.57 -5.15
N LYS A 224 -19.84 -6.21 -6.31
CA LYS A 224 -21.16 -6.66 -6.73
C LYS A 224 -21.20 -8.16 -6.98
N GLU A 225 -20.18 -8.72 -7.64
CA GLU A 225 -20.08 -10.16 -7.92
C GLU A 225 -19.80 -10.99 -6.64
N HIS A 226 -19.06 -10.41 -5.68
CA HIS A 226 -18.63 -11.09 -4.47
C HIS A 226 -19.01 -10.33 -3.19
N PRO A 227 -20.32 -10.20 -2.88
CA PRO A 227 -20.79 -9.47 -1.71
C PRO A 227 -20.41 -10.14 -0.37
N PHE A 228 -20.04 -11.43 -0.39
CA PHE A 228 -19.60 -12.22 0.76
C PHE A 228 -18.39 -13.10 0.39
N PRO A 229 -17.17 -12.55 0.33
CA PRO A 229 -15.99 -13.21 -0.21
C PRO A 229 -15.59 -14.45 0.59
N SER A 230 -15.91 -14.49 1.89
CA SER A 230 -15.65 -15.66 2.74
C SER A 230 -16.44 -16.90 2.34
N ARG A 231 -17.49 -16.76 1.52
CA ARG A 231 -18.28 -17.88 0.98
C ARG A 231 -17.91 -18.23 -0.46
N SER A 232 -17.52 -17.23 -1.26
CA SER A 232 -17.26 -17.41 -2.70
C SER A 232 -15.77 -17.53 -3.07
N LEU A 233 -14.87 -16.86 -2.35
CA LEU A 233 -13.48 -16.68 -2.76
C LEU A 233 -12.45 -17.38 -1.88
N PHE A 234 -12.82 -17.70 -0.63
CA PHE A 234 -11.94 -18.31 0.38
C PHE A 234 -12.55 -19.60 0.96
N PRO A 235 -12.47 -20.74 0.23
CA PRO A 235 -12.91 -22.03 0.76
C PRO A 235 -12.15 -22.34 2.06
N ASP A 236 -12.84 -22.95 3.02
CA ASP A 236 -12.33 -23.26 4.37
C ASP A 236 -11.76 -22.06 5.14
N ARG A 237 -12.07 -20.82 4.74
CA ARG A 237 -11.48 -19.60 5.30
C ARG A 237 -9.95 -19.58 5.20
N LYS A 238 -9.38 -20.20 4.15
CA LYS A 238 -7.94 -20.17 3.90
C LYS A 238 -7.55 -19.00 3.00
N PRO A 239 -6.36 -18.41 3.21
CA PRO A 239 -5.82 -17.42 2.29
C PRO A 239 -5.49 -18.03 0.93
N ARG A 240 -5.49 -17.20 -0.11
CA ARG A 240 -4.86 -17.54 -1.39
C ARG A 240 -3.36 -17.33 -1.26
N ILE A 241 -2.59 -18.37 -1.54
CA ILE A 241 -1.13 -18.35 -1.41
C ILE A 241 -0.51 -18.29 -2.79
N TYR A 242 0.41 -17.34 -3.00
CA TYR A 242 1.18 -17.21 -4.23
C TYR A 242 2.67 -17.28 -3.97
N LYS A 243 3.41 -17.90 -4.89
CA LYS A 243 4.88 -17.91 -4.95
C LYS A 243 5.37 -17.42 -6.29
N LYS A 244 6.60 -16.94 -6.35
CA LYS A 244 7.23 -16.64 -7.64
C LYS A 244 7.68 -17.94 -8.32
N ASN A 245 7.41 -18.04 -9.61
CA ASN A 245 8.00 -19.07 -10.46
C ASN A 245 9.40 -18.65 -10.93
N GLU A 246 10.07 -19.52 -11.72
CA GLU A 246 11.41 -19.25 -12.25
C GLU A 246 11.47 -18.01 -13.17
N GLU A 247 10.37 -17.64 -13.81
CA GLU A 247 10.22 -16.42 -14.61
C GLU A 247 9.97 -15.15 -13.76
N GLY A 248 9.86 -15.29 -12.44
CA GLY A 248 9.58 -14.17 -11.52
C GLY A 248 8.12 -13.73 -11.47
N LYS A 249 7.20 -14.44 -12.14
CA LYS A 249 5.75 -14.22 -12.08
C LYS A 249 5.15 -14.91 -10.87
N GLN A 250 4.09 -14.32 -10.30
CA GLN A 250 3.38 -14.94 -9.18
C GLN A 250 2.44 -16.05 -9.68
N HIS A 251 2.50 -17.21 -9.03
CA HIS A 251 1.71 -18.40 -9.33
C HIS A 251 0.96 -18.86 -8.06
N ASN A 252 -0.32 -19.23 -8.21
CA ASN A 252 -1.17 -19.65 -7.10
C ASN A 252 -0.85 -21.10 -6.69
N CYS A 253 -0.46 -21.32 -5.43
CA CYS A 253 -0.04 -22.63 -4.92
C CYS A 253 -1.19 -23.63 -4.74
N PHE A 254 -2.45 -23.22 -4.84
CA PHE A 254 -3.62 -24.10 -4.65
C PHE A 254 -4.34 -24.48 -5.95
N ARG A 255 -3.79 -24.13 -7.13
CA ARG A 255 -4.34 -24.52 -8.43
C ARG A 255 -3.72 -25.77 -9.05
N GLU A 256 -2.98 -26.56 -8.27
CA GLU A 256 -2.57 -27.92 -8.66
C GLU A 256 -3.61 -28.94 -8.17
N VAL A 257 -4.70 -29.09 -8.93
CA VAL A 257 -5.49 -30.33 -9.05
C VAL A 257 -5.96 -30.46 -10.49
#